data_AF-A0A527XFR1-F1
#
_entry.id   AF-A0A527XFR1-F1
#
_cell.length_a   1.000
_cell.length_b   1.000
_cell.length_c   1.000
_cell.angle_alpha   90.00
_cell.angle_beta   90.00
_cell.angle_gamma   90.00
#
_symmetry.space_group_name_H-M   'P 1'
#
loop_
_entity.id
_entity.type
_entity.pdbx_description
1 polymer ?
#
loop_
_entity_poly.entity_id
_entity_poly.type
_entity_poly.pdbx_seq_one_letter_code
_entity_poly.pdbx_strand_id
1 'polypeptide(L)' 'IVASSAAMGILLQQGIGDTIRISLTPEPNGDRTREVQVSQELLQTMGFRQFVPIVAACPGCGRTTSTVFQELAQS' A
#
# COMPACT_ATOMS: atom_id res chain seq x y z
N ILE A 1 -3.43 -6.12 6.97
CA ILE A 1 -2.68 -5.02 6.33
C ILE A 1 -2.16 -4.05 7.38
N VAL A 2 -3.01 -3.25 8.03
CA VAL A 2 -2.60 -2.20 8.99
C VAL A 2 -1.60 -2.69 10.05
N ALA A 3 -1.88 -3.81 10.73
CA ALA A 3 -1.00 -4.36 11.76
C ALA A 3 0.40 -4.72 11.23
N SER A 4 0.48 -5.37 10.07
CA SER A 4 1.75 -5.75 9.45
C SER A 4 2.56 -4.52 9.01
N SER A 5 1.91 -3.52 8.42
CA SER A 5 2.55 -2.27 8.01
C SER A 5 3.06 -1.47 9.21
N ALA A 6 2.29 -1.38 10.30
CA ALA A 6 2.69 -0.69 11.53
C ALA A 6 3.89 -1.38 12.21
N ALA A 7 3.87 -2.72 12.29
CA ALA A 7 4.95 -3.49 12.90
C ALA A 7 6.26 -3.38 12.11
N MET A 8 6.21 -3.54 10.79
CA MET A 8 7.42 -3.50 9.96
C MET A 8 7.92 -2.08 9.69
N GLY A 9 7.03 -1.10 9.60
CA GLY A 9 7.39 0.27 9.23
C GLY A 9 8.44 0.89 10.14
N ILE A 10 8.41 0.57 11.44
CA ILE A 10 9.40 1.05 12.42
C ILE A 10 10.78 0.42 12.16
N LEU A 11 10.84 -0.90 11.99
CA LEU A 11 12.10 -1.63 11.76
C LEU A 11 12.75 -1.22 10.44
N LEU A 12 11.95 -1.14 9.37
CA LEU A 12 12.44 -0.77 8.04
C LEU A 12 12.98 0.67 8.03
N GLN A 13 12.33 1.62 8.72
CA GLN A 13 12.87 2.99 8.86
C GLN A 13 14.20 3.06 9.61
N GLN A 14 14.44 2.11 10.52
CA GLN A 14 15.72 1.97 11.23
C GLN A 14 16.78 1.24 10.39
N GLY A 15 16.47 0.88 9.15
CA GLY A 15 17.37 0.12 8.28
C GLY A 15 17.45 -1.37 8.62
N ILE A 16 16.46 -1.91 9.34
CA ILE A 16 16.42 -3.31 9.76
C ILE A 16 15.45 -4.09 8.85
N GLY A 17 16.00 -5.06 8.10
CA GLY A 17 15.22 -6.02 7.29
C GLY A 17 15.72 -6.12 5.85
N ASP A 18 16.31 -7.26 5.50
CA ASP A 18 16.84 -7.53 4.16
C ASP A 18 15.81 -8.18 3.22
N THR A 19 14.79 -8.81 3.80
CA THR A 19 13.66 -9.42 3.10
C THR A 19 12.44 -9.39 4.00
N ILE A 20 11.25 -9.28 3.41
CA ILE A 20 9.99 -9.21 4.17
C ILE A 20 8.97 -10.19 3.62
N ARG A 21 8.07 -10.63 4.50
CA ARG A 21 6.87 -11.37 4.16
C ARG A 21 5.70 -10.82 4.97
N ILE A 22 4.61 -10.45 4.30
CA ILE A 22 3.35 -10.14 4.97
C ILE A 22 2.50 -11.40 5.07
N SER A 23 1.99 -11.66 6.27
CA SER A 23 1.10 -12.79 6.52
C SER A 23 -0.34 -12.28 6.64
N LEU A 24 -1.13 -12.45 5.58
CA LEU A 24 -2.56 -12.18 5.54
C LEU A 24 -3.31 -13.52 5.52
N THR A 25 -4.35 -13.62 6.33
CA THR A 25 -5.36 -14.65 6.11
C THR A 25 -6.13 -14.26 4.86
N PRO A 26 -6.16 -15.08 3.80
CA PRO A 26 -6.90 -14.77 2.60
C PRO A 26 -8.39 -14.86 2.89
N GLU A 27 -9.19 -14.03 2.22
CA GLU A 27 -10.64 -14.21 2.21
C GLU A 27 -10.99 -15.55 1.55
N PRO A 28 -12.17 -16.13 1.80
CA PRO A 28 -12.63 -17.31 1.07
C PRO A 28 -12.57 -17.06 -0.44
N ASN A 29 -11.89 -17.94 -1.19
CA ASN A 29 -11.59 -17.78 -2.63
C ASN A 29 -10.74 -16.56 -2.99
N GLY A 30 -10.17 -15.86 -2.01
CA GLY A 30 -9.26 -14.74 -2.24
C GLY A 30 -7.90 -15.20 -2.74
N ASP A 31 -7.30 -14.40 -3.61
CA ASP A 31 -5.99 -14.70 -4.16
C ASP A 31 -4.88 -14.55 -3.10
N ARG A 32 -3.97 -15.53 -3.05
CA ARG A 32 -2.81 -15.52 -2.18
C ARG A 32 -1.80 -14.42 -2.56
N THR A 33 -1.84 -13.95 -3.81
CA THR A 33 -0.98 -12.86 -4.30
C THR A 33 -1.15 -11.56 -3.52
N ARG A 34 -2.25 -11.38 -2.78
CA ARG A 34 -2.50 -10.18 -1.97
C ARG A 34 -1.41 -9.91 -0.93
N GLU A 35 -0.80 -10.95 -0.37
CA GLU A 35 0.35 -10.79 0.54
C GLU A 35 1.54 -10.11 -0.14
N VAL A 36 1.81 -10.51 -1.39
CA VAL A 36 2.93 -9.99 -2.19
C VAL A 36 2.66 -8.54 -2.58
N GLN A 37 1.44 -8.23 -3.01
CA GLN A 37 1.04 -6.87 -3.37
C GLN A 37 1.23 -5.90 -2.21
N VAL A 38 0.78 -6.26 -1.00
CA VAL A 38 0.93 -5.40 0.18
C VAL A 38 2.40 -5.25 0.59
N SER A 39 3.24 -6.29 0.41
CA SER A 39 4.68 -6.19 0.62
C SER A 39 5.33 -5.19 -0.36
N GLN A 40 4.93 -5.24 -1.64
CA GLN A 40 5.40 -4.31 -2.67
C GLN A 40 4.97 -2.88 -2.37
N GLU A 41 3.69 -2.67 -2.03
CA GLU A 41 3.13 -1.36 -1.66
C GLU A 41 3.86 -0.75 -0.46
N LEU A 42 4.17 -1.54 0.58
CA LEU A 42 4.90 -1.05 1.75
C LEU A 42 6.31 -0.57 1.39
N LEU A 43 7.09 -1.41 0.72
CA LEU A 43 8.46 -1.06 0.33
C LEU A 43 8.50 0.14 -0.63
N GLN A 44 7.50 0.24 -1.51
CA GLN A 44 7.38 1.35 -2.46
C GLN A 44 6.96 2.65 -1.79
N THR A 45 5.99 2.62 -0.89
CA THR A 45 5.54 3.80 -0.13
C THR A 45 6.67 4.36 0.74
N MET A 46 7.53 3.48 1.27
CA MET A 46 8.68 3.87 2.10
C MET A 46 9.92 4.26 1.28
N GLY A 47 9.87 4.15 -0.05
CA GLY A 47 10.96 4.55 -0.95
C GLY A 47 12.12 3.55 -1.05
N PHE A 48 11.98 2.33 -0.52
CA PHE A 48 13.04 1.32 -0.61
C PHE A 48 13.12 0.66 -1.99
N ARG A 49 11.99 0.49 -2.67
CA ARG A 49 11.90 -0.21 -3.96
C ARG A 49 10.85 0.44 -4.86
N GLN A 50 10.95 0.24 -6.16
CA GLN A 50 9.92 0.65 -7.12
C GLN A 50 9.48 -0.57 -7.94
N PHE A 51 8.18 -0.82 -7.98
CA PHE A 51 7.57 -1.95 -8.67
C PHE A 51 6.57 -1.47 -9.74
N VAL A 52 5.76 -0.47 -9.42
CA VAL A 52 4.70 0.06 -10.30
C VAL A 52 4.59 1.58 -10.19
N PRO A 53 4.12 2.29 -11.23
CA PRO A 53 3.77 3.71 -11.11
C PRO A 53 2.76 3.97 -9.98
N ILE A 54 2.91 5.09 -9.28
CA ILE A 54 2.01 5.50 -8.19
C ILE A 54 1.13 6.64 -8.67
N VAL A 55 -0.18 6.52 -8.46
CA VAL A 55 -1.12 7.64 -8.61
C VAL A 55 -1.21 8.35 -7.26
N ALA A 56 -0.74 9.58 -7.20
CA ALA A 56 -0.85 10.43 -6.02
C ALA A 56 -2.08 11.34 -6.13
N ALA A 57 -3.15 11.00 -5.42
CA ALA A 57 -4.38 11.78 -5.36
C ALA A 57 -4.56 12.42 -3.98
N CYS A 58 -5.10 13.64 -3.94
CA CYS A 58 -5.47 14.26 -2.68
C CYS A 58 -6.70 13.54 -2.08
N PRO A 59 -7.00 13.68 -0.77
CA PRO A 59 -8.15 12.99 -0.17
C PRO A 59 -9.52 13.48 -0.69
N GLY A 60 -9.56 14.58 -1.45
CA GLY A 60 -10.79 15.33 -1.73
C GLY A 60 -11.20 16.21 -0.55
N CYS A 61 -11.81 17.36 -0.84
CA CYS A 61 -12.37 18.28 0.15
C CYS A 61 -13.50 19.09 -0.47
N GLY A 62 -14.19 19.95 0.30
CA GLY A 62 -15.28 20.79 -0.20
C GLY A 62 -14.91 21.81 -1.30
N ARG A 63 -13.63 21.83 -1.74
CA ARG A 63 -13.14 22.63 -2.86
C ARG A 63 -13.25 21.90 -4.22
N THR A 64 -13.68 20.64 -4.25
CA THR A 64 -13.87 19.85 -5.47
C THR A 64 -15.20 19.11 -5.44
N THR A 65 -15.69 18.70 -6.62
CA THR A 65 -16.85 17.82 -6.74
C THR A 65 -16.43 16.40 -6.40
N SER A 66 -16.98 15.83 -5.33
CA SER A 66 -16.57 14.53 -4.79
C SER A 66 -16.61 13.41 -5.83
N THR A 67 -17.69 13.31 -6.60
CA THR A 67 -17.89 12.22 -7.58
C THR A 67 -16.89 12.30 -8.73
N VAL A 68 -16.82 13.45 -9.41
CA VAL A 68 -15.92 13.66 -10.55
C VAL A 68 -14.46 13.43 -10.15
N PHE A 69 -14.05 13.93 -8.98
CA PHE A 69 -12.68 13.75 -8.50
C PHE A 69 -12.34 12.28 -8.22
N GLN A 70 -13.24 11.54 -7.58
CA GLN A 70 -13.02 10.13 -7.26
C GLN A 70 -12.95 9.26 -8.53
N GLU A 71 -13.79 9.52 -9.53
CA GLU A 71 -13.77 8.82 -10.81
C GLU A 71 -12.45 9.05 -11.56
N LEU A 72 -11.98 10.30 -11.62
CA LEU A 72 -10.73 10.67 -12.28
C LEU A 72 -9.47 10.12 -11.59
N ALA A 73 -9.55 9.88 -10.28
CA ALA A 73 -8.46 9.28 -9.51
C ALA A 73 -8.42 7.75 -9.59
N GLN A 74 -9.53 7.11 -9.99
CA GLN A 74 -9.66 5.66 -10.15
C GLN A 74 -9.33 5.18 -11.57
N SER A 75 -9.34 6.08 -12.56
CA SER A 75 -8.95 5.82 -13.95
C SER A 75 -7.43 5.76 -14.12
#